data_AF-A0A832MY44-F1
#
_entry.id   AF-A0A832MY44-F1
#
_cell.length_a   1.000
_cell.length_b   1.000
_cell.length_c   1.000
_cell.angle_alpha   90.00
_cell.angle_beta   90.00
_cell.angle_gamma   90.00
#
_symmetry.space_group_name_H-M   'P 1'
#
loop_
_entity.id
_entity.type
_entity.pdbx_description
1 polymer ?
#
loop_
_entity_poly.entity_id
_entity_poly.type
_entity_poly.pdbx_seq_one_letter_code
_entity_poly.pdbx_strand_id
1 'polypeptide(L)'
;MSVESERLFGTRNLATIALFAAMWGVLNSIFAPVVFRMTGLPILCDMVGFASLTLAVWLVRRFGVASMVGVIATLINFLFNPSGVHFLGFTVASFVYDILARLMGYERAFGKPSRITAYILLNSVLSAAVAGLIIGSFLMSPEALVRWGGALGWSGLHAVGGFIGGFVGAASIAALVRRKVAR
;
A
#
# COMPACT_ATOMS: atom_id res chain seq x y z
N MET A 1 -10.96 -30.57 2.95
CA MET A 1 -10.32 -29.38 2.32
C MET A 1 -10.63 -29.48 0.83
N SER A 2 -11.78 -28.94 0.40
CA SER A 2 -12.22 -29.03 -1.00
C SER A 2 -11.62 -27.89 -1.83
N VAL A 3 -11.11 -28.26 -3.01
CA VAL A 3 -10.33 -27.45 -3.96
C VAL A 3 -11.20 -26.40 -4.72
N GLU A 4 -12.43 -26.17 -4.28
CA GLU A 4 -13.45 -25.42 -5.03
C GLU A 4 -13.65 -23.95 -4.61
N SER A 5 -13.10 -23.52 -3.47
CA SER A 5 -13.34 -22.16 -2.92
C SER A 5 -12.48 -21.04 -3.54
N GLU A 6 -11.53 -21.37 -4.43
CA GLU A 6 -10.66 -20.37 -5.07
C GLU A 6 -11.23 -19.74 -6.35
N ARG A 7 -12.41 -20.15 -6.84
CA ARG A 7 -12.85 -19.78 -8.18
C ARG A 7 -13.77 -18.55 -8.17
N LEU A 8 -13.21 -17.44 -8.66
CA LEU A 8 -13.75 -16.09 -8.89
C LEU A 8 -13.83 -15.12 -7.69
N PHE A 9 -13.40 -13.88 -7.97
CA PHE A 9 -13.75 -12.70 -7.18
C PHE A 9 -15.21 -12.35 -7.47
N GLY A 10 -16.05 -12.27 -6.43
CA GLY A 10 -17.40 -11.74 -6.58
C GLY A 10 -17.38 -10.26 -6.98
N THR A 11 -18.49 -9.77 -7.52
CA THR A 11 -18.66 -8.37 -7.97
C THR A 11 -18.26 -7.35 -6.90
N ARG A 12 -18.62 -7.60 -5.63
CA ARG A 12 -18.21 -6.77 -4.49
C ARG A 12 -16.69 -6.68 -4.33
N ASN A 13 -15.97 -7.78 -4.54
CA ASN A 13 -14.52 -7.79 -4.40
C ASN A 13 -13.86 -7.02 -5.54
N LEU A 14 -14.34 -7.21 -6.78
CA LEU A 14 -13.87 -6.45 -7.94
C LEU A 14 -14.14 -4.95 -7.76
N ALA A 15 -15.32 -4.56 -7.29
CA ALA A 15 -15.65 -3.17 -6.98
C ALA A 15 -14.73 -2.59 -5.90
N THR A 16 -14.41 -3.36 -4.86
CA THR A 16 -13.48 -2.96 -3.81
C THR A 16 -12.07 -2.75 -4.37
N ILE A 17 -11.56 -3.69 -5.16
CA ILE A 17 -10.26 -3.59 -5.82
C ILE A 17 -10.21 -2.35 -6.71
N ALA A 18 -11.22 -2.14 -7.56
CA ALA A 18 -11.30 -0.99 -8.45
C ALA A 18 -11.33 0.34 -7.69
N LEU A 19 -12.14 0.43 -6.62
CA LEU A 19 -12.25 1.63 -5.79
C LEU A 19 -10.91 2.01 -5.15
N PHE A 20 -10.24 1.06 -4.50
CA PHE A 20 -8.98 1.35 -3.81
C PHE A 20 -7.81 1.51 -4.77
N ALA A 21 -7.82 0.85 -5.93
CA ALA A 21 -6.85 1.09 -6.99
C ALA A 21 -7.01 2.49 -7.59
N ALA A 22 -8.23 2.94 -7.84
CA ALA A 22 -8.50 4.29 -8.33
C ALA A 22 -8.10 5.35 -7.28
N MET A 23 -8.48 5.14 -6.02
CA MET A 23 -8.10 6.04 -4.92
C MET A 23 -6.58 6.16 -4.82
N TRP A 24 -5.84 5.04 -4.90
CA TRP A 24 -4.39 5.08 -4.86
C TRP A 24 -3.78 5.72 -6.11
N GLY A 25 -4.11 5.19 -7.29
CA GLY A 25 -3.49 5.59 -8.56
C GLY A 25 -3.77 7.05 -8.93
N VAL A 26 -5.01 7.53 -8.75
CA VAL A 26 -5.36 8.93 -9.08
C VAL A 26 -4.73 9.89 -8.09
N LEU A 27 -4.84 9.63 -6.78
CA LEU A 27 -4.26 10.55 -5.80
C LEU A 27 -2.74 10.61 -5.89
N ASN A 28 -2.07 9.48 -6.13
CA ASN A 28 -0.61 9.46 -6.26
C ASN A 28 -0.10 9.99 -7.60
N SER A 29 -0.86 9.90 -8.69
CA SER A 29 -0.42 10.51 -9.96
C SER A 29 -0.51 12.03 -9.93
N ILE A 30 -1.50 12.59 -9.24
CA ILE A 30 -1.75 14.04 -9.22
C ILE A 30 -1.04 14.71 -8.04
N PHE A 31 -1.27 14.25 -6.81
CA PHE A 31 -0.88 15.00 -5.60
C PHE A 31 0.48 14.62 -5.04
N ALA A 32 0.89 13.34 -5.14
CA ALA A 32 2.18 12.93 -4.60
C ALA A 32 3.38 13.66 -5.23
N PRO A 33 3.43 13.92 -6.56
CA PRO A 33 4.52 14.71 -7.14
C PRO A 33 4.55 16.15 -6.62
N VAL A 34 3.39 16.74 -6.33
CA VAL A 34 3.31 18.10 -5.76
C VAL A 34 3.91 18.12 -4.36
N VAL A 35 3.47 17.21 -3.47
CA VAL A 35 4.01 17.11 -2.11
C VAL A 35 5.50 16.78 -2.11
N PHE A 36 5.94 15.90 -3.01
CA PHE A 36 7.34 15.55 -3.16
C PHE A 36 8.19 16.76 -3.56
N ARG A 37 7.75 17.56 -4.54
CA ARG A 37 8.48 18.77 -4.94
C ARG A 37 8.55 19.80 -3.83
N MET A 38 7.51 19.91 -2.99
CA MET A 38 7.49 20.86 -1.88
C MET A 38 8.37 20.44 -0.70
N THR A 39 8.44 19.14 -0.39
CA THR A 39 9.04 18.65 0.86
C THR A 39 10.32 17.83 0.66
N GLY A 40 10.51 17.25 -0.52
CA GLY A 40 11.53 16.25 -0.80
C GLY A 40 11.25 14.88 -0.16
N LEU A 41 10.04 14.65 0.35
CA LEU A 41 9.69 13.48 1.15
C LEU A 41 8.59 12.62 0.47
N PRO A 42 8.69 11.28 0.51
CA PRO A 42 7.70 10.36 -0.08
C PRO A 42 6.44 10.13 0.80
N ILE A 43 6.16 11.00 1.77
CA ILE A 43 5.13 10.72 2.80
C ILE A 43 3.73 10.55 2.22
N LEU A 44 3.30 11.42 1.29
CA LEU A 44 1.94 11.35 0.75
C LEU A 44 1.74 10.07 -0.08
N CYS A 45 2.74 9.67 -0.89
CA CYS A 45 2.60 8.47 -1.71
C CYS A 45 2.50 7.19 -0.88
N ASP A 46 3.28 7.09 0.19
CA ASP A 46 3.21 5.97 1.12
C ASP A 46 1.89 5.99 1.89
N MET A 47 1.50 7.15 2.43
CA MET A 47 0.29 7.28 3.23
C MET A 47 -0.95 6.81 2.46
N VAL A 48 -1.15 7.33 1.25
CA VAL A 48 -2.30 6.98 0.40
C VAL A 48 -2.24 5.52 -0.02
N GLY A 49 -1.06 5.04 -0.44
CA GLY A 49 -0.89 3.67 -0.91
C GLY A 49 -1.21 2.64 0.17
N PHE A 50 -0.56 2.74 1.33
CA PHE A 50 -0.74 1.76 2.40
C PHE A 50 -2.11 1.89 3.08
N ALA A 51 -2.71 3.07 3.16
CA ALA A 51 -4.11 3.20 3.60
C ALA A 51 -5.07 2.47 2.63
N SER A 52 -4.87 2.62 1.32
CA SER A 52 -5.69 1.97 0.29
C SER A 52 -5.54 0.44 0.31
N LEU A 53 -4.31 -0.05 0.36
CA LEU A 53 -4.01 -1.49 0.46
C LEU A 53 -4.60 -2.10 1.73
N THR A 54 -4.44 -1.41 2.86
CA THR A 54 -4.98 -1.83 4.15
C THR A 54 -6.50 -2.01 4.09
N LEU A 55 -7.22 -1.02 3.56
CA LEU A 55 -8.68 -1.06 3.47
C LEU A 55 -9.16 -2.14 2.49
N ALA A 56 -8.52 -2.27 1.33
CA ALA A 56 -8.86 -3.29 0.35
C ALA A 56 -8.69 -4.71 0.92
N VAL A 57 -7.54 -4.99 1.54
CA VAL A 57 -7.25 -6.30 2.16
C VAL A 57 -8.16 -6.55 3.35
N TRP A 58 -8.47 -5.54 4.16
CA TRP A 58 -9.38 -5.69 5.30
C TRP A 58 -10.82 -6.04 4.87
N LEU A 59 -11.31 -5.46 3.78
CA LEU A 59 -12.65 -5.71 3.25
C LEU A 59 -12.77 -7.08 2.59
N VAL A 60 -11.79 -7.45 1.77
CA VAL A 60 -11.87 -8.67 0.94
C VAL A 60 -11.28 -9.90 1.64
N ARG A 61 -10.21 -9.74 2.43
CA ARG A 61 -9.52 -10.81 3.17
C ARG A 61 -9.09 -12.01 2.30
N ARG A 62 -8.60 -11.75 1.08
CA ARG A 62 -8.09 -12.79 0.16
C ARG A 62 -6.72 -12.41 -0.38
N PHE A 63 -5.96 -13.44 -0.76
CA PHE A 63 -4.68 -13.27 -1.45
C PHE A 63 -4.91 -12.77 -2.88
N GLY A 64 -3.99 -11.95 -3.37
CA GLY A 64 -4.08 -11.31 -4.68
C GLY A 64 -4.70 -9.92 -4.64
N VAL A 65 -5.40 -9.54 -3.56
CA VAL A 65 -6.13 -8.27 -3.49
C VAL A 65 -5.19 -7.08 -3.48
N ALA A 66 -4.16 -7.10 -2.64
CA ALA A 66 -3.19 -6.02 -2.58
C ALA A 66 -2.43 -5.91 -3.90
N SER A 67 -2.01 -7.06 -4.45
CA SER A 67 -1.30 -7.13 -5.72
C SER A 67 -2.12 -6.56 -6.88
N MET A 68 -3.40 -6.92 -7.01
CA MET A 68 -4.29 -6.39 -8.05
C MET A 68 -4.50 -4.88 -7.89
N VAL A 69 -4.70 -4.41 -6.66
CA VAL A 69 -4.81 -2.97 -6.36
C VAL A 69 -3.54 -2.23 -6.80
N GLY A 70 -2.36 -2.76 -6.50
CA GLY A 70 -1.09 -2.17 -6.89
C GLY A 70 -0.85 -2.18 -8.39
N VAL A 71 -1.15 -3.27 -9.08
CA VAL A 71 -1.02 -3.34 -10.55
C VAL A 71 -1.93 -2.32 -11.22
N ILE A 72 -3.21 -2.26 -10.84
CA ILE A 72 -4.15 -1.31 -11.44
C ILE A 72 -3.75 0.14 -11.09
N ALA A 73 -3.36 0.42 -9.85
CA ALA A 73 -2.88 1.74 -9.46
C ALA A 73 -1.64 2.16 -10.26
N THR A 74 -0.77 1.21 -10.61
CA THR A 74 0.42 1.45 -11.44
C THR A 74 0.04 1.81 -12.86
N LEU A 75 -0.91 1.08 -13.46
CA LEU A 75 -1.43 1.39 -14.78
C LEU A 75 -2.07 2.79 -14.80
N ILE A 76 -2.90 3.10 -13.80
CA ILE A 76 -3.50 4.44 -13.67
C ILE A 76 -2.42 5.51 -13.55
N ASN A 77 -1.38 5.27 -12.75
CA ASN A 77 -0.31 6.24 -12.60
C ASN A 77 0.44 6.47 -13.92
N PHE A 78 0.75 5.43 -14.68
CA PHE A 78 1.39 5.61 -15.99
C PHE A 78 0.50 6.27 -17.03
N LEU A 79 -0.82 6.15 -16.93
CA LEU A 79 -1.74 6.90 -17.79
C LEU A 79 -1.69 8.41 -17.53
N PHE A 80 -1.58 8.83 -16.26
CA PHE A 80 -1.55 10.25 -15.89
C PHE A 80 -0.13 10.84 -15.84
N ASN A 81 0.87 10.03 -15.54
CA ASN A 81 2.27 10.39 -15.41
C ASN A 81 3.18 9.25 -15.93
N PRO A 82 3.37 9.17 -17.26
CA PRO A 82 4.20 8.11 -17.88
C PRO A 82 5.65 8.07 -17.39
N SER A 83 6.18 9.20 -16.93
CA SER A 83 7.54 9.31 -16.38
C SER A 83 7.67 8.83 -14.93
N GLY A 84 6.55 8.48 -14.27
CA GLY A 84 6.46 8.12 -12.86
C GLY A 84 7.01 6.74 -12.50
N VAL A 85 8.15 6.32 -13.07
CA VAL A 85 8.72 4.97 -12.95
C VAL A 85 8.99 4.53 -11.50
N HIS A 86 9.21 5.48 -10.58
CA HIS A 86 9.33 5.26 -9.14
C HIS A 86 8.16 4.46 -8.55
N PHE A 87 6.98 4.52 -9.19
CA PHE A 87 5.79 3.78 -8.75
C PHE A 87 5.96 2.26 -8.88
N LEU A 88 6.90 1.76 -9.67
CA LEU A 88 7.18 0.32 -9.76
C LEU A 88 7.63 -0.26 -8.42
N GLY A 89 8.35 0.51 -7.59
CA GLY A 89 8.69 0.07 -6.23
C GLY A 89 7.45 -0.13 -5.35
N PHE A 90 6.44 0.71 -5.53
CA PHE A 90 5.13 0.56 -4.87
C PHE A 90 4.34 -0.63 -5.40
N THR A 91 4.45 -0.95 -6.69
CA THR A 91 3.89 -2.17 -7.26
C THR A 91 4.48 -3.39 -6.56
N VAL A 92 5.80 -3.47 -6.44
CA VAL A 92 6.48 -4.57 -5.72
C VAL A 92 6.06 -4.61 -4.25
N ALA A 93 5.96 -3.46 -3.59
CA ALA A 93 5.48 -3.38 -2.22
C ALA A 93 4.06 -3.95 -2.05
N SER A 94 3.18 -3.81 -3.06
CA SER A 94 1.84 -4.39 -3.01
C SER A 94 1.85 -5.93 -3.02
N PHE A 95 2.78 -6.55 -3.74
CA PHE A 95 2.99 -8.01 -3.71
C PHE A 95 3.55 -8.45 -2.36
N VAL A 96 4.54 -7.72 -1.83
CA VAL A 96 5.09 -7.97 -0.48
C VAL A 96 3.99 -7.89 0.57
N TYR A 97 3.14 -6.86 0.50
CA TYR A 97 2.01 -6.68 1.41
C TYR A 97 1.05 -7.89 1.36
N ASP A 98 0.76 -8.40 0.17
CA ASP A 98 -0.12 -9.55 -0.04
C ASP A 98 0.47 -10.85 0.53
N ILE A 99 1.75 -11.09 0.27
CA ILE A 99 2.48 -12.27 0.76
C ILE A 99 2.51 -12.25 2.29
N LEU A 100 2.96 -11.15 2.89
CA LEU A 100 2.98 -10.96 4.33
C LEU A 100 1.58 -11.14 4.93
N ALA A 101 0.55 -10.61 4.25
CA ALA A 101 -0.82 -10.76 4.70
C ALA A 101 -1.30 -12.22 4.72
N ARG A 102 -0.94 -12.97 3.67
CA ARG A 102 -1.26 -14.39 3.57
C ARG A 102 -0.54 -15.23 4.61
N LEU A 103 0.73 -14.94 4.90
CA LEU A 103 1.56 -15.65 5.89
C LEU A 103 1.02 -15.50 7.30
N MET A 104 0.64 -14.27 7.67
CA MET A 104 0.06 -13.98 8.97
C MET A 104 -1.37 -14.51 9.09
N GLY A 105 -2.10 -14.59 7.98
CA GLY A 105 -3.43 -15.17 7.87
C GLY A 105 -4.53 -14.20 8.28
N TYR A 106 -5.51 -14.01 7.40
CA TYR A 106 -6.51 -12.95 7.50
C TYR A 106 -7.35 -13.02 8.79
N GLU A 107 -7.79 -14.21 9.21
CA GLU A 107 -8.59 -14.35 10.44
C GLU A 107 -7.80 -14.00 11.72
N ARG A 108 -6.50 -14.36 11.76
CA ARG A 108 -5.62 -14.04 12.88
C ARG A 108 -5.28 -12.56 12.91
N ALA A 109 -5.04 -11.98 11.75
CA ALA A 109 -4.76 -10.57 11.56
C ALA A 109 -5.95 -9.67 11.97
N PHE A 110 -7.19 -10.12 11.74
CA PHE A 110 -8.40 -9.34 11.97
C PHE A 110 -9.27 -9.75 13.18
N GLY A 111 -8.69 -10.48 14.14
CA GLY A 111 -9.41 -11.00 15.30
C GLY A 111 -9.63 -10.01 16.46
N LYS A 112 -8.60 -9.26 16.88
CA LYS A 112 -8.67 -8.28 17.99
C LYS A 112 -8.17 -6.90 17.54
N PRO A 113 -8.76 -5.78 18.00
CA PRO A 113 -8.37 -4.43 17.57
C PRO A 113 -6.87 -4.11 17.71
N SER A 114 -6.24 -4.46 18.83
CA SER A 114 -4.81 -4.21 19.04
C SER A 114 -3.92 -5.03 18.10
N ARG A 115 -4.31 -6.28 17.82
CA ARG A 115 -3.60 -7.15 16.87
C ARG A 115 -3.75 -6.64 15.44
N ILE A 116 -4.93 -6.13 15.08
CA ILE A 116 -5.21 -5.50 13.78
C ILE A 116 -4.25 -4.36 13.54
N THR A 117 -4.17 -3.43 14.50
CA THR A 117 -3.30 -2.25 14.35
C THR A 117 -1.83 -2.66 14.24
N ALA A 118 -1.34 -3.52 15.14
CA ALA A 118 0.05 -3.97 15.10
C ALA A 118 0.40 -4.67 13.77
N TYR A 119 -0.49 -5.55 13.29
CA TYR A 119 -0.34 -6.24 12.03
C TYR A 119 -0.31 -5.29 10.82
N ILE A 120 -1.28 -4.36 10.74
CA ILE A 120 -1.36 -3.38 9.64
C ILE A 120 -0.11 -2.53 9.61
N LEU A 121 0.33 -2.03 10.77
CA LEU A 121 1.52 -1.21 10.88
C LEU A 121 2.76 -1.98 10.44
N LEU A 122 2.97 -3.19 10.95
CA LEU A 122 4.11 -4.01 10.57
C LEU A 122 4.12 -4.29 9.06
N ASN A 123 2.99 -4.69 8.50
CA ASN A 123 2.90 -5.02 7.08
C ASN A 123 3.17 -3.79 6.19
N SER A 124 2.60 -2.64 6.56
CA SER A 124 2.80 -1.39 5.84
C SER A 124 4.24 -0.92 5.90
N VAL A 125 4.86 -0.94 7.09
CA VAL A 125 6.26 -0.53 7.31
C VAL A 125 7.22 -1.41 6.50
N LEU A 126 7.08 -2.74 6.58
CA LEU A 126 7.96 -3.67 5.86
C LEU A 126 7.81 -3.53 4.35
N SER A 127 6.57 -3.45 3.86
CA SER A 127 6.30 -3.29 2.43
C SER A 127 6.82 -1.95 1.90
N ALA A 128 6.66 -0.88 2.67
CA ALA A 128 7.18 0.45 2.31
C ALA A 128 8.71 0.48 2.32
N ALA A 129 9.34 -0.14 3.31
CA ALA A 129 10.80 -0.26 3.36
C ALA A 129 11.33 -0.96 2.10
N VAL A 130 10.66 -2.02 1.62
CA VAL A 130 11.01 -2.68 0.35
C VAL A 130 10.81 -1.74 -0.84
N ALA A 131 9.70 -0.99 -0.89
CA ALA A 131 9.46 0.02 -1.92
C ALA A 131 10.62 1.02 -1.98
N GLY A 132 10.96 1.62 -0.85
CA GLY A 132 12.02 2.61 -0.74
C GLY A 132 13.40 2.02 -1.04
N LEU A 133 13.67 0.76 -0.69
CA LEU A 133 14.93 0.12 -1.06
C LEU A 133 15.05 -0.05 -2.58
N ILE A 134 13.99 -0.50 -3.25
CA ILE A 134 13.97 -0.67 -4.71
C ILE A 134 14.09 0.70 -5.40
N ILE A 135 13.28 1.66 -5.00
CA ILE A 135 13.28 3.01 -5.56
C ILE A 135 14.65 3.66 -5.36
N GLY A 136 15.17 3.60 -4.13
CA GLY A 136 16.44 4.19 -3.77
C GLY A 136 17.64 3.53 -4.46
N SER A 137 17.56 2.23 -4.77
CA SER A 137 18.69 1.52 -5.40
C SER A 137 18.71 1.65 -6.92
N PHE A 138 17.54 1.78 -7.57
CA PHE A 138 17.45 1.65 -9.03
C PHE A 138 16.86 2.88 -9.73
N LEU A 139 16.10 3.73 -9.04
CA LEU A 139 15.25 4.74 -9.68
C LEU A 139 15.59 6.18 -9.24
N MET A 140 16.35 6.34 -8.16
CA MET A 140 16.77 7.65 -7.65
C MET A 140 18.16 8.05 -8.13
N SER A 141 18.35 9.34 -8.40
CA SER A 141 19.66 9.91 -8.72
C SER A 141 20.59 9.93 -7.49
N PRO A 142 21.91 9.73 -7.66
CA PRO A 142 22.88 9.78 -6.56
C PRO A 142 22.79 11.06 -5.72
N GLU A 143 22.59 12.22 -6.35
CA GLU A 143 22.52 13.52 -5.69
C GLU A 143 21.35 13.60 -4.70
N ALA A 144 20.20 13.06 -5.10
CA ALA A 144 19.01 13.01 -4.25
C ALA A 144 19.18 12.03 -3.07
N LEU A 145 19.91 10.92 -3.27
CA LEU A 145 20.15 9.90 -2.24
C LEU A 145 21.13 10.36 -1.15
N VAL A 146 22.16 11.12 -1.51
CA VAL A 146 23.16 11.63 -0.55
C VAL A 146 22.48 12.44 0.56
N ARG A 147 21.47 13.24 0.22
CA ARG A 147 20.68 14.04 1.18
C ARG A 147 20.03 13.20 2.28
N TRP A 148 19.72 11.94 1.98
CA TRP A 148 18.93 11.08 2.85
C TRP A 148 19.71 9.89 3.38
N GLY A 149 21.05 9.87 3.27
CA GLY A 149 21.86 8.76 3.77
C GLY A 149 21.84 7.52 2.86
N GLY A 150 21.69 7.73 1.55
CA GLY A 150 21.71 6.66 0.55
C GLY A 150 20.40 5.88 0.45
N ALA A 151 20.45 4.74 -0.25
CA ALA A 151 19.27 3.89 -0.46
C ALA A 151 18.65 3.37 0.85
N LEU A 152 19.46 3.13 1.89
CA LEU A 152 18.96 2.67 3.19
C LEU A 152 18.18 3.78 3.92
N GLY A 153 18.67 5.01 3.90
CA GLY A 153 17.92 6.10 4.50
C GLY A 153 16.67 6.47 3.69
N TRP A 154 16.71 6.33 2.35
CA TRP A 154 15.51 6.40 1.52
C TRP A 154 14.47 5.32 1.86
N SER A 155 14.93 4.07 2.05
CA SER A 155 14.10 2.97 2.56
C SER A 155 13.50 3.30 3.93
N GLY A 156 14.29 3.91 4.82
CA GLY A 156 13.83 4.38 6.13
C GLY A 156 12.73 5.44 6.05
N LEU A 157 12.86 6.42 5.13
CA LEU A 157 11.80 7.42 4.91
C LEU A 157 10.49 6.78 4.44
N HIS A 158 10.58 5.85 3.50
CA HIS A 158 9.40 5.09 3.07
C HIS A 158 8.82 4.26 4.21
N ALA A 159 9.65 3.63 5.05
CA ALA A 159 9.20 2.90 6.23
C ALA A 159 8.38 3.80 7.18
N VAL A 160 8.81 5.06 7.38
CA VAL A 160 8.04 6.07 8.14
C VAL A 160 6.73 6.43 7.42
N GLY A 161 6.77 6.63 6.11
CA GLY A 161 5.56 6.83 5.32
C GLY A 161 4.57 5.66 5.42
N GLY A 162 5.08 4.42 5.40
CA GLY A 162 4.32 3.19 5.59
C GLY A 162 3.71 3.09 6.99
N PHE A 163 4.41 3.54 8.03
CA PHE A 163 3.84 3.67 9.37
C PHE A 163 2.65 4.62 9.38
N ILE A 164 2.79 5.81 8.78
CA ILE A 164 1.71 6.81 8.69
C ILE A 164 0.52 6.24 7.90
N GLY A 165 0.76 5.64 6.74
CA GLY A 165 -0.29 5.02 5.92
C GLY A 165 -1.00 3.86 6.61
N GLY A 166 -0.26 3.01 7.30
CA GLY A 166 -0.82 1.94 8.13
C GLY A 166 -1.65 2.48 9.29
N PHE A 167 -1.21 3.54 9.95
CA PHE A 167 -1.97 4.19 11.02
C PHE A 167 -3.29 4.79 10.50
N VAL A 168 -3.24 5.51 9.38
CA VAL A 168 -4.43 6.07 8.71
C VAL A 168 -5.38 4.95 8.27
N GLY A 169 -4.85 3.86 7.72
CA GLY A 169 -5.63 2.67 7.36
C GLY A 169 -6.32 2.03 8.58
N ALA A 170 -5.60 1.84 9.68
CA ALA A 170 -6.15 1.29 10.92
C ALA A 170 -7.23 2.20 11.54
N ALA A 171 -7.00 3.52 11.56
CA ALA A 171 -7.97 4.51 12.01
C ALA A 171 -9.24 4.48 11.14
N SER A 172 -9.07 4.38 9.83
CA SER A 172 -10.17 4.27 8.87
C SER A 172 -10.99 3.00 9.10
N ILE A 173 -10.33 1.85 9.31
CA ILE A 173 -11.00 0.59 9.67
C ILE A 173 -11.82 0.77 10.96
N ALA A 174 -11.22 1.34 12.01
CA ALA A 174 -11.90 1.55 13.28
C ALA A 174 -13.15 2.44 13.12
N ALA A 175 -13.06 3.51 12.32
CA ALA A 175 -14.18 4.38 12.01
C ALA A 175 -15.29 3.66 11.22
N LEU A 176 -14.93 2.86 10.21
CA LEU A 176 -15.89 2.12 9.39
C LEU A 176 -16.58 0.99 10.17
N VAL A 177 -15.85 0.30 11.06
CA VAL A 177 -16.43 -0.71 11.98
C VAL A 177 -17.45 -0.07 12.92
N ARG A 178 -17.16 1.10 13.50
CA ARG A 178 -18.11 1.83 14.34
C ARG A 178 -19.39 2.22 13.59
N ARG A 179 -19.29 2.43 12.27
CA ARG A 179 -20.41 2.77 11.37
C ARG A 179 -21.10 1.55 10.74
N LYS A 180 -20.67 0.32 11.08
CA LYS A 180 -21.23 -0.93 10.51
C LYS A 180 -21.16 -1.01 8.98
N VAL A 181 -20.17 -0.36 8.36
CA VAL A 181 -19.99 -0.37 6.88
C VAL A 181 -19.49 -1.74 6.39
N ALA A 182 -18.72 -2.44 7.22
CA ALA A 182 -18.33 -3.81 6.97
C ALA A 182 -18.00 -4.53 8.28
N ARG A 183 -19.03 -5.10 8.88
CA ARG A 183 -19.09 -6.33 9.67
C ARG A 183 -20.55 -6.54 10.02
#